data_AF-A0A0L6CE66-F1
#
_entry.id   AF-A0A0L6CE66-F1
#
_cell.length_a   1.000
_cell.length_b   1.000
_cell.length_c   1.000
_cell.angle_alpha   90.00
_cell.angle_beta   90.00
_cell.angle_gamma   90.00
#
_symmetry.space_group_name_H-M   'P 1'
#
loop_
_entity.id
_entity.type
_entity.pdbx_description
1 polymer ?
#
loop_
_entity_poly.entity_id
_entity_poly.type
_entity_poly.pdbx_seq_one_letter_code
_entity_poly.pdbx_strand_id
1 'polypeptide(L)'
;MTDEQTEIPMTDPLEHGLTITINQPWADQVGPAGVDAYVRALVDLAEGYDGEPAGEVEQRLRDRLDTDGVRLADPSYSRVAEQIAVAGNDLCVVGPDGAVLHGRLPHPRPHHSTADPEHPDRPRFS
;
A
#
# COMPACT_ATOMS: atom_id res chain seq x y z
N MET A 1 -30.21 -33.31 -10.36
CA MET A 1 -28.88 -33.09 -10.95
C MET A 1 -28.62 -31.62 -10.75
N THR A 2 -28.09 -31.27 -9.58
CA THR A 2 -27.90 -29.87 -9.17
C THR A 2 -26.45 -29.56 -9.45
N ASP A 3 -26.21 -28.79 -10.50
CA ASP A 3 -24.90 -28.23 -10.79
C ASP A 3 -24.66 -27.12 -9.75
N GLU A 4 -23.95 -27.46 -8.68
CA GLU A 4 -23.47 -26.50 -7.70
C GLU A 4 -22.31 -25.77 -8.38
N GLN A 5 -22.63 -24.70 -9.12
CA GLN A 5 -21.64 -23.75 -9.57
C GLN A 5 -21.01 -23.13 -8.33
N THR A 6 -19.85 -23.66 -7.92
CA THR A 6 -18.92 -22.98 -7.02
C THR A 6 -18.46 -21.71 -7.74
N GLU A 7 -19.24 -20.65 -7.61
CA GLU A 7 -18.81 -19.30 -7.90
C GLU A 7 -17.71 -18.99 -6.90
N ILE A 8 -16.47 -19.30 -7.29
CA ILE A 8 -15.28 -18.80 -6.62
C ILE A 8 -15.45 -17.28 -6.71
N PRO A 9 -15.59 -16.53 -5.60
CA PRO A 9 -15.61 -15.09 -5.71
C PRO A 9 -14.27 -14.71 -6.31
N MET A 10 -14.29 -14.24 -7.57
CA MET A 10 -13.20 -13.47 -8.13
C MET A 10 -13.12 -12.24 -7.24
N THR A 11 -12.35 -12.36 -6.17
CA THR A 11 -11.94 -11.22 -5.36
C THR A 11 -11.26 -10.30 -6.34
N ASP A 12 -11.92 -9.19 -6.67
CA ASP A 12 -11.31 -8.10 -7.41
C ASP A 12 -9.96 -7.81 -6.74
N PRO A 13 -8.82 -8.07 -7.40
CA PRO A 13 -7.52 -7.87 -6.77
C PRO A 13 -7.19 -6.39 -6.54
N LEU A 14 -8.12 -5.49 -6.88
CA LEU A 14 -7.98 -4.04 -6.85
C LEU A 14 -8.61 -3.37 -5.61
N GLU A 15 -9.26 -4.12 -4.70
CA GLU A 15 -9.78 -3.52 -3.44
C GLU A 15 -8.70 -3.24 -2.39
N HIS A 16 -7.42 -3.40 -2.74
CA HIS A 16 -6.31 -3.25 -1.82
C HIS A 16 -5.56 -1.95 -2.11
N GLY A 17 -5.94 -0.89 -1.40
CA GLY A 17 -5.16 0.34 -1.34
C GLY A 17 -3.69 0.05 -1.07
N LEU A 18 -2.82 0.64 -1.89
CA LEU A 18 -1.40 0.40 -1.80
C LEU A 18 -0.85 1.12 -0.56
N THR A 19 -0.10 0.40 0.27
CA THR A 19 0.56 0.97 1.45
C THR A 19 2.04 1.23 1.19
N ILE A 20 2.47 2.48 1.33
CA ILE A 20 3.88 2.88 1.32
C ILE A 20 4.34 3.09 2.76
N THR A 21 5.34 2.32 3.18
CA THR A 21 5.94 2.43 4.53
C THR A 21 7.24 3.23 4.48
N ILE A 22 7.34 4.24 5.34
CA ILE A 22 8.53 5.08 5.49
C ILE A 22 9.56 4.37 6.36
N ASN A 23 10.81 4.32 5.89
CA ASN A 23 11.91 3.69 6.60
C ASN A 23 12.49 4.60 7.69
N GLN A 24 12.61 4.11 8.93
CA GLN A 24 13.09 4.87 10.09
C GLN A 24 14.45 5.56 9.89
N PRO A 25 15.52 4.91 9.42
CA PRO A 25 16.81 5.56 9.16
C PRO A 25 16.74 6.70 8.14
N TRP A 26 15.81 6.64 7.18
CA TRP A 26 15.60 7.73 6.24
C TRP A 26 14.82 8.87 6.91
N ALA A 27 13.77 8.55 7.68
CA ALA A 27 13.00 9.55 8.43
C ALA A 27 13.85 10.32 9.43
N ASP A 28 14.79 9.65 10.10
CA ASP A 28 15.76 10.28 11.01
C ASP A 28 16.73 11.23 10.27
N GLN A 29 17.15 10.85 9.06
CA GLN A 29 18.03 11.67 8.22
C GLN A 29 17.36 12.94 7.69
N VAL A 30 16.12 12.85 7.20
CA VAL A 30 15.40 13.99 6.61
C VAL A 30 14.61 14.80 7.65
N GLY A 31 14.39 14.22 8.82
CA GLY A 31 13.60 14.80 9.89
C GLY A 31 12.11 14.90 9.59
N PRO A 32 11.30 15.41 10.54
CA PRO A 32 9.85 15.44 10.41
C PRO A 32 9.37 16.32 9.24
N ALA A 33 10.07 17.42 8.94
CA ALA A 33 9.72 18.30 7.82
C ALA A 33 9.94 17.60 6.46
N GLY A 34 11.00 16.80 6.32
CA GLY A 34 11.24 16.03 5.10
C GLY A 34 10.27 14.88 4.92
N VAL A 35 9.85 14.24 6.02
CA VAL A 35 8.78 13.23 6.01
C VAL A 35 7.45 13.85 5.56
N ASP A 36 7.09 15.02 6.10
CA ASP A 36 5.87 15.75 5.72
C ASP A 36 5.87 16.13 4.22
N ALA A 37 6.98 16.71 3.74
CA ALA A 37 7.16 17.03 2.33
C ALA A 37 7.03 15.79 1.43
N TYR A 38 7.61 14.66 1.84
CA TYR A 38 7.49 13.41 1.11
C TYR A 38 6.04 12.89 1.05
N VAL A 39 5.34 12.85 2.20
CA VAL A 39 3.93 12.44 2.24
C VAL A 39 3.09 13.34 1.36
N ARG A 40 3.27 14.66 1.46
CA ARG A 40 2.54 15.63 0.64
C ARG A 40 2.79 15.44 -0.86
N ALA A 41 4.03 15.18 -1.26
CA ALA A 41 4.37 14.91 -2.65
C ALA A 41 3.69 13.64 -3.17
N LEU A 42 3.68 12.56 -2.38
CA LEU A 42 3.01 11.31 -2.73
C LEU A 42 1.51 11.50 -2.91
N VAL A 43 0.87 12.19 -1.97
CA VAL A 43 -0.59 12.42 -1.97
C VAL A 43 -1.00 13.23 -3.17
N ASP A 44 -0.33 14.35 -3.43
CA ASP A 44 -0.69 15.21 -4.56
C ASP A 44 -0.46 14.48 -5.91
N LEU A 45 0.60 13.67 -6.04
CA LEU A 45 0.80 12.85 -7.24
C LEU A 45 -0.28 11.77 -7.41
N ALA A 46 -0.69 11.13 -6.31
CA ALA A 46 -1.73 10.11 -6.32
C ALA A 46 -3.10 10.72 -6.67
N GLU A 47 -3.46 11.87 -6.09
CA GLU A 47 -4.71 12.58 -6.37
C GLU A 47 -4.75 13.17 -7.79
N GLY A 48 -3.59 13.55 -8.33
CA GLY A 48 -3.45 14.09 -9.68
C GLY A 48 -3.15 13.06 -10.76
N TYR A 49 -3.14 11.76 -10.43
CA TYR A 49 -2.84 10.70 -11.38
C TYR A 49 -4.01 10.48 -12.34
N ASP A 50 -3.77 10.68 -13.64
CA ASP A 50 -4.75 10.53 -14.72
C ASP A 50 -4.34 9.43 -15.71
N GLY A 51 -3.48 8.50 -15.28
CA GLY A 51 -2.97 7.41 -16.12
C GLY A 51 -1.69 7.76 -16.89
N GLU A 52 -0.94 8.75 -16.45
CA GLU A 52 0.37 9.07 -17.04
C GLU A 52 1.38 7.92 -16.88
N PRO A 53 2.39 7.80 -17.77
CA PRO A 53 3.42 6.79 -17.60
C PRO A 53 4.24 7.00 -16.32
N ALA A 54 4.69 5.91 -15.70
CA ALA A 54 5.48 5.95 -14.46
C ALA A 54 6.72 6.87 -14.56
N GLY A 55 7.35 7.00 -15.73
CA GLY A 55 8.48 7.91 -15.92
C GLY A 55 8.12 9.41 -15.84
N GLU A 56 6.87 9.78 -16.09
CA GLU A 56 6.39 11.15 -15.83
C GLU A 56 6.09 11.37 -14.35
N VAL A 57 5.47 10.39 -13.69
CA VAL A 57 5.25 10.41 -12.23
C VAL A 57 6.59 10.51 -11.48
N GLU A 58 7.60 9.76 -11.93
CA GLU A 58 8.96 9.78 -11.37
C GLU A 58 9.59 11.18 -11.45
N GLN A 59 9.53 11.82 -12.62
CA GLN A 59 10.07 13.16 -12.81
C GLN A 59 9.37 14.17 -11.92
N ARG A 60 8.03 14.15 -11.87
CA ARG A 60 7.27 15.06 -11.00
C ARG A 60 7.56 14.84 -9.51
N LEU A 61 7.74 13.57 -9.09
CA LEU A 61 8.17 13.24 -7.74
C LEU A 61 9.55 13.84 -7.44
N ARG A 62 10.49 13.71 -8.39
CA ARG A 62 11.84 14.26 -8.24
C ARG A 62 11.84 15.78 -8.13
N ASP A 63 11.12 16.49 -8.99
CA ASP A 63 11.00 17.95 -8.96
C ASP A 63 10.39 18.45 -7.63
N ARG A 64 9.35 17.77 -7.13
CA ARG A 64 8.72 18.12 -5.85
C ARG A 64 9.66 17.94 -4.67
N LEU A 65 10.29 16.79 -4.56
CA LEU A 65 11.17 16.51 -3.43
C LEU A 65 12.42 17.41 -3.46
N ASP A 66 12.97 17.73 -4.64
CA ASP A 66 14.11 18.64 -4.74
C ASP A 66 13.74 20.07 -4.34
N THR A 67 12.50 20.52 -4.60
CA THR A 67 11.98 21.82 -4.12
C THR A 67 12.00 21.93 -2.59
N ASP A 68 11.69 20.84 -1.90
CA ASP A 68 11.70 20.76 -0.43
C ASP A 68 13.07 20.31 0.14
N GLY A 69 14.08 20.14 -0.71
CA GLY A 69 15.43 19.70 -0.31
C GLY A 69 15.52 18.24 0.13
N VAL A 70 14.50 17.43 -0.19
CA VAL A 70 14.42 16.00 0.12
C VAL A 70 14.97 15.19 -1.06
N ARG A 71 15.79 14.18 -0.76
CA ARG A 71 16.30 13.26 -1.79
C ARG A 71 16.09 11.82 -1.37
N LEU A 72 15.60 11.03 -2.32
CA LEU A 72 15.57 9.58 -2.25
C LEU A 72 16.79 8.99 -2.97
N ALA A 73 17.05 7.71 -2.73
CA ALA A 73 17.96 6.97 -3.59
C ALA A 73 17.35 6.86 -5.00
N ASP A 74 18.19 6.93 -6.04
CA ASP A 74 17.74 6.89 -7.44
C ASP A 74 16.75 5.73 -7.76
N PRO A 75 16.99 4.46 -7.34
CA PRO A 75 16.03 3.38 -7.58
C PRO A 75 14.71 3.51 -6.80
N SER A 76 14.67 4.34 -5.76
CA SER A 76 13.46 4.57 -4.98
C SER A 76 12.45 5.42 -5.74
N TYR A 77 12.89 6.37 -6.58
CA TYR A 77 11.97 7.20 -7.36
C TYR A 77 11.14 6.36 -8.32
N SER A 78 11.78 5.52 -9.15
CA SER A 78 11.08 4.61 -10.07
C SER A 78 10.09 3.70 -9.34
N ARG A 79 10.50 3.09 -8.22
CA ARG A 79 9.61 2.21 -7.45
C ARG A 79 8.39 2.92 -6.90
N VAL A 80 8.57 4.13 -6.35
CA VAL A 80 7.47 4.93 -5.83
C VAL A 80 6.55 5.38 -6.95
N ALA A 81 7.09 5.73 -8.11
CA ALA A 81 6.31 6.10 -9.28
C ALA A 81 5.46 4.93 -9.81
N GLU A 82 6.04 3.72 -9.89
CA GLU A 82 5.31 2.49 -10.22
C GLU A 82 4.20 2.22 -9.20
N GLN A 83 4.49 2.41 -7.92
CA GLN A 83 3.53 2.27 -6.84
C GLN A 83 2.35 3.23 -6.97
N ILE A 84 2.59 4.52 -7.25
CA ILE A 84 1.55 5.51 -7.51
C ILE A 84 0.72 5.12 -8.74
N ALA A 85 1.39 4.69 -9.82
CA ALA A 85 0.71 4.29 -11.06
C ALA A 85 -0.21 3.07 -10.88
N VAL A 86 0.12 2.17 -9.94
CA VAL A 86 -0.71 1.01 -9.56
C VAL A 86 -1.82 1.40 -8.59
N ALA A 87 -1.54 2.29 -7.63
CA ALA A 87 -2.47 2.67 -6.57
C ALA A 87 -3.55 3.66 -7.02
N GLY A 88 -3.23 4.56 -7.94
CA GLY A 88 -4.06 5.74 -8.23
C GLY A 88 -4.37 6.51 -6.95
N ASN A 89 -5.65 6.88 -6.76
CA ASN A 89 -6.13 7.62 -5.59
C ASN A 89 -6.21 6.79 -4.28
N ASP A 90 -6.02 5.47 -4.31
CA ASP A 90 -6.15 4.60 -3.13
C ASP A 90 -4.80 4.37 -2.43
N LEU A 91 -4.10 5.47 -2.09
CA LEU A 91 -2.78 5.43 -1.48
C LEU A 91 -2.86 5.57 0.06
N CYS A 92 -2.23 4.64 0.78
CA CYS A 92 -2.02 4.72 2.22
C CYS A 92 -0.52 4.94 2.51
N VAL A 93 -0.19 5.90 3.37
CA VAL A 93 1.21 6.16 3.77
C VAL A 93 1.35 5.93 5.27
N VAL A 94 2.28 5.06 5.63
CA VAL A 94 2.56 4.67 7.01
C VAL A 94 3.94 5.15 7.41
N GLY A 95 3.99 5.88 8.51
CA GLY A 95 5.22 6.36 9.12
C GLY A 95 6.03 5.21 9.74
N PRO A 96 7.28 5.49 10.10
CA PRO A 96 8.19 4.47 10.62
C PRO A 96 7.75 3.88 11.97
N ASP A 97 6.99 4.64 12.77
CA ASP A 97 6.39 4.18 14.03
C ASP A 97 5.12 3.32 13.82
N GLY A 98 4.78 3.01 12.57
CA GLY A 98 3.54 2.30 12.21
C GLY A 98 2.28 3.19 12.22
N ALA A 99 2.43 4.48 12.50
CA ALA A 99 1.34 5.44 12.46
C ALA A 99 0.92 5.73 11.00
N VAL A 100 -0.38 5.77 10.73
CA VAL A 100 -0.90 6.17 9.43
C VAL A 100 -0.74 7.69 9.29
N LEU A 101 0.06 8.13 8.32
CA LEU A 101 0.29 9.54 8.01
C LEU A 101 -0.71 10.05 6.96
N HIS A 102 -1.15 9.19 6.04
CA HIS A 102 -2.17 9.50 5.05
C HIS A 102 -2.98 8.26 4.66
N GLY A 103 -4.24 8.48 4.29
CA GLY A 103 -5.15 7.44 3.83
C GLY A 103 -5.72 6.59 4.95
N ARG A 104 -6.27 5.43 4.59
CA ARG A 104 -6.75 4.42 5.52
C ARG A 104 -6.05 3.12 5.20
N LEU A 105 -5.52 2.44 6.22
CA LEU A 105 -5.00 1.08 6.05
C LEU A 105 -6.09 0.20 5.43
N PRO A 106 -5.78 -0.60 4.40
CA PRO A 106 -6.73 -1.61 3.96
C PRO A 106 -7.07 -2.46 5.18
N HIS A 107 -8.36 -2.64 5.45
CA HIS A 107 -8.81 -3.39 6.62
C HIS A 107 -8.07 -4.74 6.61
N PRO A 108 -7.37 -5.12 7.69
CA PRO A 108 -6.86 -6.46 7.78
C PRO A 108 -8.08 -7.35 7.64
N ARG A 109 -8.15 -8.16 6.58
CA ARG A 109 -9.19 -9.19 6.51
C ARG A 109 -9.07 -9.93 7.84
N PRO A 110 -10.17 -10.16 8.57
CA PRO A 110 -10.12 -11.15 9.63
C PRO A 110 -9.59 -12.41 8.94
N HIS A 111 -8.38 -12.82 9.28
CA HIS A 111 -7.97 -14.18 9.00
C HIS A 111 -9.14 -15.01 9.52
N HIS A 112 -9.86 -15.69 8.63
CA HIS A 112 -10.54 -16.89 9.04
C HIS A 112 -9.42 -17.77 9.58
N SER A 113 -9.11 -17.61 10.86
CA SER A 113 -8.71 -18.74 11.65
C SER A 113 -9.79 -19.76 11.36
N THR A 114 -9.42 -20.78 10.59
CA THR A 114 -9.90 -22.13 10.82
C THR A 114 -9.60 -22.47 12.28
N ALA A 115 -10.32 -21.83 13.19
CA ALA A 115 -10.71 -22.45 14.44
C ALA A 115 -11.64 -23.57 13.98
N ASP A 116 -11.03 -24.70 13.61
CA ASP A 116 -11.66 -26.01 13.55
C ASP A 116 -12.42 -26.15 14.86
N PRO A 117 -13.75 -25.98 14.87
CA PRO A 117 -14.51 -26.32 16.03
C PRO A 117 -14.62 -27.84 15.96
N GLU A 118 -13.68 -28.51 16.63
CA GLU A 118 -14.00 -29.70 17.42
C GLU A 118 -15.04 -30.61 16.74
N HIS A 119 -14.61 -31.46 15.81
CA HIS A 119 -15.36 -32.67 15.45
C HIS A 119 -15.01 -33.76 16.48
N PRO A 120 -15.87 -34.08 17.48
CA PRO A 120 -15.68 -35.24 18.33
C PRO A 120 -16.42 -36.40 17.68
N ASP A 121 -15.88 -36.98 16.60
CA ASP A 121 -16.35 -38.28 16.14
C ASP A 121 -15.15 -39.11 15.64
N ARG A 122 -14.39 -39.65 16.60
CA ARG A 122 -13.54 -40.81 16.33
C ARG A 122 -14.42 -42.06 16.44
N PRO A 123 -14.55 -42.88 15.38
CA PRO A 123 -15.21 -44.17 15.52
C PRO A 123 -14.39 -45.06 16.47
N ARG A 124 -15.04 -45.54 17.54
CA ARG A 124 -14.48 -46.62 18.37
C ARG A 124 -14.50 -47.90 17.53
N PHE A 125 -13.32 -48.43 17.23
CA PHE A 125 -13.20 -49.84 16.86
C PHE A 125 -13.66 -50.68 18.07
N SER A 126 -14.63 -51.58 17.84
CA SER A 126 -14.89 -52.75 18.68
C SER A 126 -14.15 -53.95 18.10
#